data_AF-A0AAV2AK56-F1
#
_entry.id   AF-A0AAV2AK56-F1
#
_cell.length_a   1.000
_cell.length_b   1.000
_cell.length_c   1.000
_cell.angle_alpha   90.00
_cell.angle_beta   90.00
_cell.angle_gamma   90.00
#
_symmetry.space_group_name_H-M   'P 1'
#
loop_
_entity.id
_entity.type
_entity.pdbx_description
1 polymer ?
#
loop_
_entity_poly.entity_id
_entity_poly.type
_entity_poly.pdbx_seq_one_letter_code
_entity_poly.pdbx_strand_id
1 'polypeptide(L)'
;IFSLIQHPDADSLYVSKVDLGDPSGPRTVVSGLAKIIPMEELENRLVVALCNLKPAKMRGVESQAMILCASRYAFFLSLLFLF
;
A
#
# COMPACT_ATOMS: atom_id res chain seq x y z
N ILE A 1 -6.15 6.39 4.40
CA ILE A 1 -5.67 6.65 3.02
C ILE A 1 -6.46 7.82 2.48
N PHE A 2 -5.82 8.87 1.98
CA PHE A 2 -6.57 10.04 1.45
C PHE A 2 -6.42 10.24 -0.06
N SER A 3 -5.49 9.53 -0.70
CA SER A 3 -5.39 9.48 -2.16
C SER A 3 -4.98 8.06 -2.57
N LEU A 4 -5.71 7.49 -3.52
CA LEU A 4 -5.46 6.18 -4.09
C LEU A 4 -5.49 6.31 -5.61
N ILE A 5 -4.45 5.85 -6.29
CA ILE A 5 -4.42 5.75 -7.75
C ILE A 5 -3.94 4.38 -8.18
N GLN A 6 -4.38 3.91 -9.34
CA GLN A 6 -3.81 2.73 -9.98
C GLN A 6 -2.40 3.07 -10.48
N HIS A 7 -1.46 2.13 -10.31
CA HIS A 7 -0.10 2.34 -10.77
C HIS A 7 -0.06 2.39 -12.31
N PRO A 8 0.57 3.41 -12.91
CA PRO A 8 0.54 3.62 -14.37
C PRO A 8 1.13 2.43 -15.15
N ASP A 9 2.20 1.83 -14.61
CA ASP A 9 2.91 0.71 -15.25
C ASP A 9 2.55 -0.68 -14.68
N ALA A 10 1.50 -0.78 -13.84
CA ALA A 10 1.16 -2.06 -13.20
C ALA A 10 -0.30 -2.16 -12.73
N ASP A 11 -1.09 -2.97 -13.43
CA ASP A 11 -2.52 -3.15 -13.15
C ASP A 11 -2.81 -3.80 -11.78
N SER A 12 -1.84 -4.50 -11.20
CA SER A 12 -1.97 -5.15 -9.89
C SER A 12 -1.56 -4.28 -8.71
N LEU A 13 -1.11 -3.04 -8.94
CA LEU A 13 -0.57 -2.16 -7.91
C LEU A 13 -1.42 -0.91 -7.73
N TYR A 14 -1.63 -0.51 -6.48
CA TYR A 14 -2.07 0.82 -6.11
C TYR A 14 -0.91 1.65 -5.60
N VAL A 15 -0.92 2.94 -5.91
CA VAL A 15 -0.11 3.95 -5.26
C VAL A 15 -1.02 4.74 -4.32
N SER A 16 -0.75 4.65 -3.03
CA SER A 16 -1.57 5.22 -1.97
C SER A 16 -0.78 6.28 -1.22
N LYS A 17 -1.41 7.43 -0.95
CA LYS A 17 -0.91 8.39 0.04
C LYS A 17 -1.59 8.11 1.37
N VAL A 18 -0.78 7.79 2.36
CA VAL A 18 -1.24 7.38 3.69
C VAL A 18 -0.75 8.41 4.69
N ASP A 19 -1.69 9.02 5.40
CA ASP A 19 -1.38 9.78 6.59
C ASP A 19 -1.20 8.81 7.76
N LEU A 20 -0.02 8.85 8.37
CA LEU A 20 0.41 8.00 9.48
C LEU A 20 0.77 8.85 10.71
N GLY A 21 0.48 10.16 10.67
CA GLY A 21 0.83 11.09 11.74
C GLY A 21 2.33 11.43 11.81
N ASP A 22 3.09 11.14 10.75
CA ASP A 22 4.51 11.46 10.68
C ASP A 22 4.71 12.99 10.59
N PRO A 23 5.71 13.54 11.30
CA PRO A 23 6.03 14.97 11.24
C PRO A 23 6.52 15.43 9.85
N SER A 24 7.01 14.51 9.02
CA SER A 24 7.42 14.76 7.64
C SER A 24 6.26 14.79 6.64
N GLY A 25 5.03 14.56 7.10
CA GLY A 25 3.85 14.47 6.25
C GLY A 25 3.57 13.05 5.72
N PRO A 26 2.58 12.91 4.83
CA PRO A 26 2.07 11.62 4.41
C PRO A 26 3.05 10.82 3.56
N ARG A 27 3.07 9.50 3.76
CA ARG A 27 3.96 8.58 3.05
C ARG A 27 3.31 8.04 1.78
N THR A 28 4.15 7.76 0.78
CA THR A 28 3.75 6.98 -0.39
C THR A 28 3.87 5.50 -0.07
N VAL A 29 2.82 4.73 -0.34
CA VAL A 29 2.81 3.29 -0.21
C VAL A 29 2.36 2.67 -1.51
N VAL A 30 3.12 1.71 -2.01
CA VAL A 30 2.73 0.93 -3.18
C VAL A 30 2.26 -0.45 -2.70
N SER A 31 1.04 -0.84 -3.04
CA SER A 31 0.41 -2.05 -2.52
C SER A 31 -0.17 -2.93 -3.61
N GLY A 32 -0.12 -4.25 -3.40
CA GLY A 32 -0.61 -5.30 -4.30
C GLY A 32 -2.11 -5.50 -4.36
N LEU A 33 -2.90 -4.51 -3.92
CA LEU A 33 -4.31 -4.73 -3.59
C LEU A 33 -5.25 -4.52 -4.78
N ALA A 34 -4.75 -4.06 -5.93
CA ALA A 34 -5.60 -3.61 -7.05
C ALA A 34 -6.49 -4.67 -7.68
N LYS A 35 -6.10 -5.95 -7.58
CA LYS A 35 -6.91 -7.07 -8.09
C LYS A 35 -7.78 -7.74 -7.01
N ILE A 36 -7.68 -7.28 -5.77
CA ILE A 36 -8.29 -7.94 -4.60
C ILE A 36 -9.37 -7.05 -3.99
N ILE A 37 -9.05 -5.77 -3.82
CA ILE A 37 -9.91 -4.80 -3.14
C ILE A 37 -10.18 -3.64 -4.12
N PRO A 38 -11.45 -3.29 -4.38
CA PRO A 38 -11.78 -2.14 -5.20
C PRO A 38 -11.32 -0.84 -4.53
N MET A 39 -10.99 0.17 -5.34
CA MET A 39 -10.48 1.46 -4.86
C MET A 39 -11.40 2.12 -3.83
N GLU A 40 -12.71 2.07 -4.07
CA GLU A 40 -13.76 2.63 -3.21
C GLU A 40 -13.76 2.04 -1.79
N GLU A 41 -13.30 0.80 -1.64
CA GLU A 41 -13.20 0.16 -0.34
C GLU A 41 -11.94 0.55 0.44
N LEU A 42 -10.90 1.08 -0.22
CA LEU A 42 -9.64 1.48 0.41
C LEU A 42 -9.55 2.99 0.66
N GLU A 43 -10.20 3.78 -0.19
CA GLU A 43 -10.19 5.23 -0.05
C GLU A 43 -10.87 5.65 1.27
N ASN A 44 -10.27 6.60 1.98
CA ASN A 44 -10.70 7.08 3.30
C ASN A 44 -10.79 5.99 4.40
N ARG A 45 -10.18 4.81 4.20
CA ARG A 45 -10.06 3.80 5.25
C ARG A 45 -8.84 4.00 6.13
N LEU A 46 -9.00 3.55 7.37
CA LEU A 46 -7.91 3.32 8.31
C LEU A 46 -7.18 2.03 7.92
N VAL A 47 -5.86 2.07 8.01
CA VAL A 47 -4.99 0.96 7.68
C VAL A 47 -3.95 0.80 8.78
N VAL A 48 -3.43 -0.43 8.91
CA VAL A 48 -2.25 -0.70 9.72
C VAL A 48 -1.05 -0.74 8.79
N ALA A 49 0.00 0.00 9.11
CA ALA A 49 1.20 0.06 8.30
C ALA A 49 2.48 -0.15 9.12
N LEU A 50 3.48 -0.78 8.52
CA LEU A 50 4.84 -0.87 9.04
C LEU A 50 5.68 0.30 8.48
N CYS A 51 6.15 1.17 9.37
CA CYS A 51 6.83 2.42 9.00
C CYS A 51 8.35 2.40 9.22
N ASN A 52 8.88 1.35 9.84
CA ASN A 52 10.30 1.21 10.19
C ASN A 52 11.11 0.36 9.16
N LEU A 53 10.46 -0.08 8.09
CA LEU A 53 11.10 -0.83 7.03
C LEU A 53 11.91 0.10 6.12
N LYS A 54 12.98 -0.44 5.53
CA LYS A 54 13.72 0.28 4.49
C LYS A 54 12.79 0.53 3.29
N PRO A 55 12.82 1.73 2.69
CA PRO A 55 12.02 2.00 1.49
C PRO A 55 12.32 1.01 0.37
N ALA A 56 11.28 0.62 -0.37
CA ALA A 56 11.37 -0.35 -1.46
C ALA A 56 10.87 0.30 -2.75
N LYS A 57 11.63 0.14 -3.85
CA LYS A 57 11.25 0.69 -5.15
C LYS A 57 10.50 -0.34 -5.97
N MET A 58 9.31 0.01 -6.41
CA MET A 58 8.41 -0.82 -7.19
C MET A 58 8.08 -0.12 -8.48
N ARG A 59 8.52 -0.67 -9.62
CA ARG A 59 8.19 -0.13 -10.96
C ARG A 59 8.41 1.39 -11.08
N GLY A 60 9.46 1.92 -10.43
CA GLY A 60 9.79 3.34 -10.47
C GLY A 60 9.30 4.17 -9.29
N VAL A 61 8.29 3.71 -8.54
CA VAL A 61 7.74 4.41 -7.37
C VAL A 61 8.35 3.86 -6.09
N GLU A 62 8.79 4.74 -5.19
CA GLU A 62 9.30 4.36 -3.88
C GLU A 62 8.16 4.20 -2.86
N SER A 63 8.05 3.01 -2.26
CA SER A 63 7.16 2.72 -1.14
C SER A 63 7.90 2.93 0.17
N GLN A 64 7.36 3.80 1.04
CA GLN A 64 7.97 4.24 2.29
C GLN A 64 7.30 3.65 3.55
N ALA A 65 6.32 2.78 3.35
CA ALA A 65 5.71 1.94 4.37
C ALA A 65 5.10 0.70 3.70
N MET A 66 4.64 -0.24 4.52
CA MET A 66 3.93 -1.43 4.06
C MET A 66 2.57 -1.52 4.75
N ILE A 67 1.49 -1.55 3.96
CA ILE A 67 0.14 -1.77 4.50
C ILE A 67 -0.05 -3.27 4.77
N LEU A 68 -0.54 -3.59 5.97
CA LEU A 68 -0.86 -4.95 6.37
C LEU A 68 -2.29 -5.31 5.97
N CYS A 69 -2.46 -6.50 5.42
CA CYS A 69 -3.74 -7.10 5.06
C CYS A 69 -3.74 -8.57 5.46
N ALA A 70 -4.90 -9.05 5.90
CA ALA A 70 -5.11 -10.45 6.25
C ALA A 70 -6.36 -10.97 5.52
N SER A 71 -6.29 -12.19 5.00
CA SER A 71 -7.41 -12.88 4.35
C SER A 71 -7.62 -14.25 4.98
N ARG A 72 -8.87 -14.70 5.07
CA ARG A 72 -9.27 -15.93 5.78
C ARG A 72 -9.08 -17.21 4.94
N TYR A 73 -9.13 -17.11 3.61
CA TYR A 73 -9.22 -18.28 2.72
C TYR A 73 -8.19 -18.31 1.58
N ALA A 74 -7.24 -17.39 1.55
CA ALA A 74 -6.22 -17.34 0.50
C ALA A 74 -4.84 -17.07 1.10
N PHE A 75 -3.85 -17.71 0.51
CA PHE A 75 -2.40 -17.66 0.74
C PHE A 75 -1.82 -16.24 0.50
N PHE A 76 -2.40 -15.23 1.14
CA PHE A 76 -2.02 -13.82 1.09
C PHE A 76 -2.18 -13.23 2.49
N LEU A 77 -1.58 -13.89 3.48
CA LEU A 77 -1.23 -13.22 4.73
C LEU A 77 0.04 -12.42 4.42
N SER A 78 -0.09 -11.09 4.44
CA SER A 78 1.04 -10.16 4.60
C SER A 78 2.30 -10.50 3.79
N LEU A 79 2.26 -10.42 2.46
CA LEU A 79 3.48 -10.37 1.67
C LEU A 79 3.18 -9.83 0.27
N LEU A 80 3.10 -8.51 0.12
CA LEU A 80 3.69 -7.94 -1.08
C LEU A 80 4.80 -7.03 -0.59
N PHE A 81 6.04 -7.43 -0.92
CA PHE A 81 7.35 -6.93 -0.48
C PHE A 81 8.00 -7.67 0.68
N LEU A 82 8.31 -8.96 0.47
CA LEU A 82 9.57 -9.51 0.93
C LEU A 82 10.36 -9.97 -0.30
N PHE A 83 11.30 -9.12 -0.73
CA PHE A 83 12.35 -9.36 -1.73
C PHE A 83 11.92 -9.70 -3.17
#